data_AF-A0A937WTF0-F1
#
_entry.id   AF-A0A937WTF0-F1
#
_cell.length_a   1.000
_cell.length_b   1.000
_cell.length_c   1.000
_cell.angle_alpha   90.00
_cell.angle_beta   90.00
_cell.angle_gamma   90.00
#
_symmetry.space_group_name_H-M   'P 1'
#
loop_
_entity.id
_entity.type
_entity.pdbx_description
1 polymer ?
#
loop_
_entity_poly.entity_id
_entity_poly.type
_entity_poly.pdbx_seq_one_letter_code
_entity_poly.pdbx_strand_id
1 'polypeptide(L)'
;MSIIPRPASNFNNDLYALIKQSEGFEKKVYSDTEGVPTIGIGYALLEKIQGEWRVRGYIDEQLQSAGINIQQSDRQTLQSVADALNSNNVAQARSLIQSSTFSFSLSNETQGRQLFDYIIPNYKAEVRQKIGDTLYQQLDGSKEMIALVSLAYNNPSLIGAKLIAALQSGDRDEAWHEIRYNSNNGGSRCKGLANRRYRES
;
A
#
# COMPACT_ATOMS: atom_id res chain seq x y z
N MET A 1 -0.27 -19.09 -23.64
CA MET A 1 -1.70 -18.73 -23.44
C MET A 1 -1.75 -18.10 -22.07
N SER A 2 -2.28 -16.88 -21.91
CA SER A 2 -2.24 -16.18 -20.62
C SER A 2 -2.86 -17.01 -19.49
N ILE A 3 -2.44 -16.74 -18.25
CA ILE A 3 -2.89 -17.48 -17.07
C ILE A 3 -4.42 -17.49 -16.93
N ILE A 4 -4.98 -18.66 -16.58
CA ILE A 4 -6.42 -18.79 -16.34
C ILE A 4 -6.74 -18.24 -14.95
N PRO A 5 -7.49 -17.13 -14.82
CA PRO A 5 -7.74 -16.47 -13.54
C PRO A 5 -8.53 -17.37 -12.58
N ARG A 6 -8.20 -17.32 -11.30
CA ARG A 6 -9.01 -17.96 -10.25
C ARG A 6 -9.90 -16.89 -9.61
N PRO A 7 -11.24 -16.99 -9.70
CA PRO A 7 -12.11 -15.97 -9.13
C PRO A 7 -11.91 -15.87 -7.60
N ALA A 8 -11.88 -14.64 -7.09
CA ALA A 8 -11.97 -14.39 -5.66
C ALA A 8 -13.43 -14.43 -5.22
N SER A 9 -13.71 -15.04 -4.07
CA SER A 9 -15.08 -15.10 -3.53
C SER A 9 -15.55 -13.72 -3.06
N ASN A 10 -14.64 -12.92 -2.50
CA ASN A 10 -14.90 -11.53 -2.17
C ASN A 10 -13.59 -10.72 -2.29
N PHE A 11 -13.33 -10.21 -3.49
CA PHE A 11 -12.08 -9.54 -3.83
C PHE A 11 -11.66 -8.47 -2.80
N ASN A 12 -12.59 -7.56 -2.45
CA ASN A 12 -12.29 -6.45 -1.55
C ASN A 12 -11.98 -6.92 -0.11
N ASN A 13 -12.68 -7.94 0.39
CA ASN A 13 -12.44 -8.46 1.74
C ASN A 13 -11.18 -9.32 1.80
N ASP A 14 -10.95 -10.15 0.78
CA ASP A 14 -9.77 -11.00 0.69
C ASP A 14 -8.49 -10.15 0.59
N LEU A 15 -8.51 -9.09 -0.23
CA LEU A 15 -7.40 -8.14 -0.34
C LEU A 15 -7.12 -7.39 0.97
N TYR A 16 -8.16 -6.86 1.61
CA TYR A 16 -8.02 -6.19 2.89
C TYR A 16 -7.46 -7.12 3.96
N ALA A 17 -7.98 -8.34 4.07
CA ALA A 17 -7.50 -9.33 5.04
C ALA A 17 -6.02 -9.66 4.82
N LEU A 18 -5.61 -9.86 3.56
CA LEU A 18 -4.22 -10.14 3.20
C LEU A 18 -3.27 -9.00 3.58
N ILE A 19 -3.60 -7.76 3.21
CA ILE A 19 -2.75 -6.59 3.47
C ILE A 19 -2.73 -6.28 4.97
N LYS A 20 -3.89 -6.27 5.65
CA LYS A 20 -3.95 -6.05 7.11
C LYS A 20 -3.09 -7.04 7.88
N GLN A 21 -3.13 -8.31 7.51
CA GLN A 21 -2.34 -9.34 8.19
C GLN A 21 -0.83 -9.17 7.97
N SER A 22 -0.43 -8.38 6.97
CA SER A 22 0.96 -8.10 6.62
C SER A 22 1.46 -6.76 7.18
N GLU A 23 0.63 -5.72 7.13
CA GLU A 23 0.97 -4.34 7.52
C GLU A 23 0.65 -4.03 8.98
N GLY A 24 -0.32 -4.73 9.57
CA GLY A 24 -0.89 -4.37 10.87
C GLY A 24 -1.95 -3.27 10.76
N PHE A 25 -2.46 -2.84 11.92
CA PHE A 25 -3.46 -1.77 12.03
C PHE A 25 -3.05 -0.82 13.15
N GLU A 26 -2.73 0.41 12.79
CA GLU A 26 -2.30 1.45 13.73
C GLU A 26 -3.37 2.51 13.94
N LYS A 27 -3.80 2.68 15.18
CA LYS A 27 -4.86 3.66 15.51
C LYS A 27 -4.35 5.10 15.51
N LYS A 28 -3.06 5.30 15.76
CA LYS A 28 -2.43 6.62 15.86
C LYS A 28 -1.56 6.86 14.64
N VAL A 29 -1.31 8.13 14.35
CA VAL A 29 -0.32 8.50 13.33
C VAL A 29 1.05 8.01 13.78
N TYR A 30 1.72 7.29 12.89
CA TYR A 30 3.08 6.80 13.07
C TYR A 30 3.94 7.23 11.88
N SER A 31 5.26 7.14 12.02
CA SER A 31 6.19 7.38 10.92
C SER A 31 6.57 6.06 10.28
N ASP A 32 6.48 5.97 8.96
CA ASP A 32 6.97 4.80 8.22
C ASP A 32 8.50 4.78 8.06
N THR A 33 9.02 3.83 7.29
CA THR A 33 10.46 3.69 7.02
C THR A 33 11.06 4.84 6.23
N GLU A 34 10.26 5.68 5.57
CA GLU A 34 10.72 6.85 4.81
C GLU A 34 10.51 8.18 5.55
N GLY A 35 9.91 8.14 6.75
CA GLY A 35 9.60 9.34 7.52
C GLY A 35 8.22 9.92 7.24
N VAL A 36 7.38 9.22 6.48
CA VAL A 36 6.06 9.68 6.05
C VAL A 36 5.04 9.38 7.16
N PRO A 37 4.20 10.37 7.55
CA PRO A 37 3.17 10.18 8.56
C PRO A 37 2.04 9.33 7.99
N THR A 38 1.74 8.23 8.67
CA THR A 38 0.86 7.16 8.20
C THR A 38 -0.09 6.74 9.32
N ILE A 39 -1.29 6.27 8.97
CA ILE A 39 -2.29 5.78 9.94
C ILE A 39 -3.06 4.57 9.39
N GLY A 40 -3.65 3.78 10.28
CA GLY A 40 -4.50 2.65 9.92
C GLY A 40 -3.70 1.53 9.28
N ILE A 41 -4.05 1.21 8.04
CA ILE A 41 -3.38 0.20 7.23
C ILE A 41 -2.70 0.97 6.10
N GLY A 42 -1.49 1.46 6.37
CA GLY A 42 -0.63 2.17 5.42
C GLY A 42 -1.24 3.39 4.70
N TYR A 43 -2.23 4.05 5.29
CA TYR A 43 -2.77 5.30 4.72
C TYR A 43 -1.82 6.46 5.02
N ALA A 44 -1.01 6.84 4.03
CA ALA A 44 -0.10 7.98 4.11
C ALA A 44 -0.88 9.31 4.06
N LEU A 45 -0.59 10.18 5.03
CA LEU A 45 -1.19 11.51 5.18
C LEU A 45 -0.51 12.56 4.28
N LEU A 46 0.66 12.22 3.73
CA LEU A 46 1.34 12.98 2.68
C LEU A 46 1.30 12.20 1.38
N GLU A 47 1.43 12.93 0.28
CA GLU A 47 1.61 12.38 -1.05
C GLU A 47 2.74 13.09 -1.79
N LYS A 48 3.37 12.38 -2.73
CA LYS A 48 4.47 12.91 -3.53
C LYS A 48 3.95 13.31 -4.90
N ILE A 49 3.96 14.60 -5.19
CA ILE A 49 3.48 15.17 -6.47
C ILE A 49 4.67 15.84 -7.14
N GLN A 50 5.00 15.41 -8.36
CA GLN A 50 6.12 15.96 -9.14
C GLN A 50 7.46 15.98 -8.36
N GLY A 51 7.67 14.99 -7.49
CA GLY A 51 8.91 14.87 -6.69
C GLY A 51 8.86 15.53 -5.32
N GLU A 52 7.82 16.32 -5.02
CA GLU A 52 7.68 17.03 -3.74
C GLU A 52 6.61 16.39 -2.86
N TRP A 53 6.92 16.24 -1.57
CA TRP A 53 5.97 15.88 -0.53
C TRP A 53 5.02 17.02 -0.25
N ARG A 54 3.73 16.71 -0.22
CA ARG A 54 2.65 17.64 0.11
C ARG A 54 1.66 16.96 1.02
N VAL A 55 0.95 17.72 1.85
CA VAL A 55 -0.22 17.20 2.55
C VAL A 55 -1.22 16.71 1.52
N ARG A 56 -1.74 15.48 1.71
CA ARG A 56 -2.67 14.88 0.77
C ARG A 56 -3.86 15.81 0.51
N GLY A 57 -4.16 16.09 -0.76
CA GLY A 57 -5.14 17.11 -1.14
C GLY A 57 -6.54 16.85 -0.58
N TYR A 58 -7.00 15.59 -0.67
CA TYR A 58 -8.33 15.15 -0.23
C TYR A 58 -8.37 14.60 1.20
N ILE A 59 -7.36 14.90 2.03
CA ILE A 59 -7.23 14.31 3.36
C ILE A 59 -8.43 14.60 4.27
N ASP A 60 -9.00 15.81 4.21
CA ASP A 60 -10.16 16.19 5.04
C ASP A 60 -11.37 15.35 4.68
N GLU A 61 -11.72 15.30 3.40
CA GLU A 61 -12.89 14.58 2.90
C GLU A 61 -12.77 13.08 3.20
N GLN A 62 -11.58 12.52 3.01
CA GLN A 62 -11.29 11.11 3.25
C GLN A 62 -11.36 10.76 4.75
N LEU A 63 -10.76 11.57 5.61
CA LEU A 63 -10.85 11.37 7.07
C LEU A 63 -12.28 11.62 7.57
N GLN A 64 -12.97 12.63 7.06
CA GLN A 64 -14.35 12.94 7.45
C GLN A 64 -15.32 11.82 7.05
N SER A 65 -15.11 11.16 5.91
CA SER A 65 -15.89 9.98 5.52
C SER A 65 -15.74 8.82 6.52
N ALA A 66 -14.59 8.76 7.21
CA ALA A 66 -14.33 7.84 8.31
C ALA A 66 -14.76 8.41 9.69
N GLY A 67 -15.48 9.54 9.71
CA GLY A 67 -15.93 10.19 10.94
C GLY A 67 -14.82 10.91 11.72
N ILE A 68 -13.74 11.28 11.05
CA ILE A 68 -12.56 11.91 11.65
C ILE A 68 -12.42 13.34 11.13
N ASN A 69 -12.42 14.30 12.04
CA ASN A 69 -12.13 15.69 11.71
C ASN A 69 -10.70 16.01 12.14
N ILE A 70 -9.93 16.63 11.25
CA ILE A 70 -8.60 17.12 11.58
C ILE A 70 -8.63 18.60 11.91
N GLN A 71 -7.72 19.03 12.77
CA GLN A 71 -7.59 20.43 13.16
C GLN A 71 -6.54 21.14 12.31
N GLN A 72 -6.58 22.48 12.32
CA GLN A 72 -5.58 23.29 11.64
C GLN A 72 -4.16 23.04 12.18
N SER A 73 -4.03 22.75 13.47
CA SER A 73 -2.76 22.36 14.10
C SER A 73 -2.20 21.05 13.52
N ASP A 74 -3.06 20.06 13.27
CA ASP A 74 -2.65 18.80 12.62
C ASP A 74 -2.11 19.07 11.22
N ARG A 75 -2.78 19.94 10.46
CA ARG A 75 -2.36 20.34 9.11
C ARG A 75 -1.01 21.06 9.12
N GLN A 76 -0.78 21.94 10.10
CA GLN A 76 0.50 22.64 10.27
C GLN A 76 1.64 21.65 10.60
N THR A 77 1.37 20.66 11.44
CA THR A 77 2.31 19.56 11.71
C THR A 77 2.61 18.78 10.44
N LEU A 78 1.59 18.35 9.69
CA LEU A 78 1.78 17.63 8.43
C LEU A 78 2.57 18.45 7.41
N GLN A 79 2.32 19.76 7.31
CA GLN A 79 3.09 20.65 6.45
C GLN A 79 4.56 20.72 6.88
N SER A 80 4.83 20.87 8.18
CA SER A 80 6.20 20.90 8.71
C SER A 80 6.95 19.60 8.43
N VAL A 81 6.25 18.47 8.51
CA VAL A 81 6.81 17.15 8.14
C VAL A 81 7.11 17.09 6.64
N ALA A 82 6.20 17.56 5.78
CA ALA A 82 6.43 17.63 4.34
C ALA A 82 7.65 18.50 4.00
N ASP A 83 7.79 19.67 4.62
CA ASP A 83 8.91 20.58 4.42
C ASP A 83 10.25 19.94 4.82
N ALA A 84 10.26 19.19 5.94
CA ALA A 84 11.42 18.42 6.37
C ALA A 84 11.80 17.32 5.36
N LEU A 85 10.83 16.58 4.84
CA LEU A 85 11.07 15.56 3.82
C LEU A 85 11.55 16.16 2.49
N ASN A 86 10.98 17.30 2.06
CA ASN A 86 11.43 18.03 0.87
C ASN A 86 12.85 18.58 1.01
N SER A 87 13.28 18.85 2.24
CA SER A 87 14.66 19.21 2.58
C SER A 87 15.58 17.99 2.77
N ASN A 88 15.12 16.79 2.41
CA ASN A 88 15.80 15.50 2.62
C ASN A 88 16.18 15.22 4.09
N ASN A 89 15.45 15.78 5.04
CA ASN A 89 15.69 15.61 6.48
C ASN A 89 14.68 14.64 7.12
N VAL A 90 14.85 13.35 6.82
CA VAL A 90 13.99 12.26 7.33
C VAL A 90 14.03 12.16 8.87
N ALA A 91 15.17 12.46 9.49
CA ALA A 91 15.30 12.44 10.94
C ALA A 91 14.40 13.51 11.61
N GLN A 92 14.39 14.73 11.06
CA GLN A 92 13.51 15.79 11.52
C GLN A 92 12.04 15.45 11.29
N ALA A 93 11.69 14.92 10.11
CA ALA A 93 10.33 14.47 9.81
C ALA A 93 9.83 13.46 10.85
N ARG A 94 10.64 12.44 11.17
CA ARG A 94 10.34 11.46 12.23
C ARG A 94 10.19 12.11 13.60
N SER A 95 11.10 13.01 13.97
CA SER A 95 11.03 13.71 15.25
C SER A 95 9.72 14.51 15.38
N LEU A 96 9.32 15.23 14.33
CA LEU A 96 8.09 16.00 14.30
C LEU A 96 6.87 15.09 14.50
N ILE A 97 6.82 13.93 13.84
CA ILE A 97 5.73 12.97 14.00
C ILE A 97 5.70 12.42 15.43
N GLN A 98 6.85 12.02 15.97
CA GLN A 98 6.96 11.42 17.31
C GLN A 98 6.62 12.40 18.44
N SER A 99 6.99 13.67 18.30
CA SER A 99 6.70 14.70 19.31
C SER A 99 5.30 15.30 19.18
N SER A 100 4.58 15.00 18.10
CA SER A 100 3.27 15.59 17.84
C SER A 100 2.15 14.83 18.52
N THR A 101 1.21 15.60 19.10
CA THR A 101 -0.08 15.07 19.54
C THR A 101 -1.11 15.41 18.48
N PHE A 102 -1.28 14.53 17.49
CA PHE A 102 -2.37 14.67 16.52
C PHE A 102 -3.71 14.62 17.26
N SER A 103 -4.62 15.53 16.91
CA SER A 103 -5.91 15.68 17.59
C SER A 103 -6.89 14.52 17.28
N PHE A 104 -6.54 13.68 16.30
CA PHE A 104 -7.35 12.57 15.82
C PHE A 104 -6.65 11.21 15.94
N SER A 105 -7.47 10.16 15.95
CA SER A 105 -7.04 8.76 15.88
C SER A 105 -8.17 7.89 15.33
N LEU A 106 -7.83 6.68 14.88
CA LEU A 106 -8.84 5.68 14.55
C LEU A 106 -9.36 5.02 15.82
N SER A 107 -10.67 4.97 15.95
CA SER A 107 -11.35 4.29 17.05
C SER A 107 -11.44 2.78 16.81
N ASN A 108 -11.63 2.36 15.56
CA ASN A 108 -11.85 0.98 15.17
C ASN A 108 -11.30 0.68 13.75
N GLU A 109 -11.29 -0.60 13.40
CA GLU A 109 -10.82 -1.07 12.10
C GLU A 109 -11.73 -0.65 10.94
N THR A 110 -13.02 -0.41 11.18
CA THR A 110 -13.94 0.07 10.13
C THR A 110 -13.49 1.41 9.58
N GLN A 111 -13.05 2.33 10.44
CA GLN A 111 -12.47 3.60 10.01
C GLN A 111 -11.17 3.39 9.22
N GLY A 112 -10.30 2.48 9.70
CA GLY A 112 -9.09 2.10 8.97
C GLY A 112 -9.39 1.50 7.59
N ARG A 113 -10.43 0.68 7.49
CA ARG A 113 -10.90 0.07 6.25
C ARG A 113 -11.38 1.12 5.25
N GLN A 114 -12.14 2.12 5.70
CA GLN A 114 -12.59 3.22 4.84
C GLN A 114 -11.40 3.96 4.22
N LEU A 115 -10.38 4.29 5.02
CA LEU A 115 -9.15 4.93 4.51
C LEU A 115 -8.36 4.02 3.57
N PHE A 116 -8.27 2.73 3.89
CA PHE A 116 -7.64 1.74 3.03
C PHE A 116 -8.32 1.66 1.65
N ASP A 117 -9.65 1.64 1.61
CA ASP A 117 -10.39 1.55 0.35
C ASP A 117 -10.15 2.77 -0.57
N TYR A 118 -9.81 3.96 -0.01
CA TYR A 118 -9.44 5.13 -0.82
C TYR A 118 -8.10 4.99 -1.56
N ILE A 119 -7.14 4.26 -0.99
CA ILE A 119 -5.78 4.17 -1.56
C ILE A 119 -5.61 2.97 -2.49
N ILE A 120 -6.45 1.93 -2.37
CA ILE A 120 -6.39 0.73 -3.22
C ILE A 120 -6.48 1.02 -4.72
N PRO A 121 -7.31 1.96 -5.20
CA PRO A 121 -7.34 2.32 -6.62
C PRO A 121 -5.98 2.76 -7.17
N ASN A 122 -5.13 3.43 -6.37
CA ASN A 122 -3.79 3.84 -6.79
C ASN A 122 -2.89 2.62 -7.03
N TYR A 123 -2.91 1.64 -6.13
CA TYR A 123 -2.17 0.38 -6.30
C TYR A 123 -2.70 -0.46 -7.45
N LYS A 124 -4.03 -0.47 -7.70
CA LYS A 124 -4.59 -1.09 -8.92
C LYS A 124 -4.08 -0.39 -10.19
N ALA A 125 -3.95 0.93 -10.18
CA ALA A 125 -3.40 1.69 -11.30
C ALA A 125 -1.92 1.37 -11.56
N GLU A 126 -1.10 1.24 -10.52
CA GLU A 126 0.29 0.78 -10.60
C GLU A 126 0.39 -0.63 -11.21
N VAL A 127 -0.47 -1.56 -10.76
CA VAL A 127 -0.55 -2.91 -11.35
C VAL A 127 -0.90 -2.82 -12.83
N ARG A 128 -1.94 -2.06 -13.19
CA ARG A 128 -2.38 -1.86 -14.58
C ARG A 128 -1.26 -1.31 -15.46
N GLN A 129 -0.54 -0.30 -14.98
CA GLN A 129 0.58 0.30 -15.71
C GLN A 129 1.69 -0.73 -15.99
N LYS A 130 1.94 -1.65 -15.07
CA LYS A 130 3.00 -2.65 -15.20
C LYS A 130 2.63 -3.83 -16.08
N ILE A 131 1.41 -4.36 -15.95
CA ILE A 131 1.00 -5.59 -16.65
C ILE A 131 0.27 -5.33 -17.97
N GLY A 132 -0.17 -4.09 -18.19
CA GLY A 132 -0.95 -3.67 -19.35
C GLY A 132 -2.44 -3.96 -19.22
N ASP A 133 -3.23 -3.24 -20.02
CA ASP A 133 -4.70 -3.24 -19.93
C ASP A 133 -5.34 -4.62 -20.17
N THR A 134 -4.86 -5.36 -21.17
CA THR A 134 -5.42 -6.66 -21.53
C THR A 134 -5.30 -7.67 -20.39
N LEU A 135 -4.10 -7.80 -19.80
CA LEU A 135 -3.88 -8.73 -18.70
C LEU A 135 -4.57 -8.24 -17.42
N TYR A 136 -4.60 -6.92 -17.19
CA TYR A 136 -5.33 -6.33 -16.06
C TYR A 136 -6.83 -6.67 -16.11
N GLN A 137 -7.48 -6.49 -17.26
CA GLN A 137 -8.89 -6.84 -17.43
C GLN A 137 -9.14 -8.34 -17.27
N GLN A 138 -8.24 -9.18 -17.77
CA GLN A 138 -8.34 -10.64 -17.63
C GLN A 138 -8.26 -11.08 -16.17
N LEU A 139 -7.45 -10.41 -15.34
CA LEU A 139 -7.24 -10.76 -13.93
C LEU A 139 -8.21 -10.06 -12.96
N ASP A 140 -9.04 -9.12 -13.41
CA ASP A 140 -9.89 -8.34 -12.50
C ASP A 140 -10.83 -9.27 -11.68
N GLY A 141 -10.92 -9.02 -10.38
CA GLY A 141 -11.67 -9.87 -9.45
C GLY A 141 -11.04 -11.24 -9.16
N SER A 142 -9.83 -11.53 -9.64
CA SER A 142 -9.15 -12.80 -9.40
C SER A 142 -8.22 -12.79 -8.18
N LYS A 143 -7.84 -13.98 -7.70
CA LYS A 143 -6.83 -14.17 -6.66
C LYS A 143 -5.45 -13.68 -7.09
N GLU A 144 -5.13 -13.82 -8.37
CA GLU A 144 -3.88 -13.29 -8.95
C GLU A 144 -3.87 -11.76 -8.91
N MET A 145 -4.99 -11.08 -9.17
CA MET A 145 -5.08 -9.63 -8.99
C MET A 145 -4.94 -9.21 -7.53
N ILE A 146 -5.47 -9.99 -6.57
CA ILE A 146 -5.22 -9.74 -5.13
C ILE A 146 -3.72 -9.80 -4.82
N ALA A 147 -3.02 -10.81 -5.33
CA ALA A 147 -1.58 -10.96 -5.14
C ALA A 147 -0.80 -9.80 -5.76
N LEU A 148 -1.14 -9.40 -6.99
CA LEU A 148 -0.50 -8.28 -7.67
C LEU A 148 -0.72 -6.95 -6.95
N VAL A 149 -1.94 -6.68 -6.49
CA VAL A 149 -2.22 -5.45 -5.71
C VAL A 149 -1.48 -5.49 -4.37
N SER A 150 -1.39 -6.65 -3.70
CA SER A 150 -0.59 -6.78 -2.48
C SER A 150 0.90 -6.58 -2.72
N LEU A 151 1.45 -7.05 -3.85
CA LEU A 151 2.84 -6.79 -4.25
C LEU A 151 3.05 -5.30 -4.51
N ALA A 152 2.17 -4.66 -5.28
CA ALA A 152 2.23 -3.23 -5.54
C ALA A 152 2.12 -2.39 -4.26
N TYR A 153 1.26 -2.83 -3.33
CA TYR A 153 1.13 -2.22 -2.01
C TYR A 153 2.45 -2.26 -1.23
N ASN A 154 3.17 -3.39 -1.28
CA ASN A 154 4.45 -3.49 -0.61
C ASN A 154 5.55 -2.70 -1.32
N ASN A 155 5.71 -2.94 -2.63
CA ASN A 155 6.58 -2.20 -3.51
C ASN A 155 6.26 -2.59 -4.97
N PRO A 156 5.83 -1.65 -5.84
CA PRO A 156 5.53 -1.95 -7.24
C PRO A 156 6.68 -2.60 -8.02
N SER A 157 7.94 -2.38 -7.63
CA SER A 157 9.11 -2.97 -8.29
C SER A 157 9.14 -4.51 -8.22
N LEU A 158 8.39 -5.10 -7.29
CA LEU A 158 8.25 -6.55 -7.13
C LEU A 158 7.52 -7.22 -8.29
N ILE A 159 6.70 -6.45 -9.01
CA ILE A 159 6.10 -6.88 -10.28
C ILE A 159 7.13 -6.57 -11.37
N GLY A 160 8.06 -7.51 -11.53
CA GLY A 160 9.15 -7.45 -12.51
C GLY A 160 8.81 -8.12 -13.84
N ALA A 161 9.69 -7.94 -14.83
CA ALA A 161 9.49 -8.43 -16.20
C ALA A 161 9.27 -9.95 -16.28
N LYS A 162 9.91 -10.74 -15.41
CA LYS A 162 9.74 -12.20 -15.37
C LYS A 162 8.37 -12.63 -14.89
N LEU A 163 7.88 -12.04 -13.79
CA LEU A 163 6.52 -12.29 -13.31
C LEU A 163 5.49 -11.91 -14.39
N ILE A 164 5.68 -10.76 -15.06
CA ILE A 164 4.81 -10.34 -16.16
C ILE A 164 4.83 -11.37 -17.29
N ALA A 165 6.01 -11.83 -17.72
CA ALA A 165 6.15 -12.83 -18.77
C ALA A 165 5.49 -14.16 -18.39
N ALA A 166 5.64 -14.63 -17.15
CA ALA A 166 5.00 -15.85 -16.65
C ALA A 166 3.46 -15.76 -16.67
N LEU A 167 2.90 -14.61 -16.26
CA LEU A 167 1.45 -14.37 -16.33
C LEU A 167 0.92 -14.37 -17.78
N GLN A 168 1.69 -13.80 -18.71
CA GLN A 168 1.35 -13.76 -20.14
C GLN A 168 1.51 -15.11 -20.84
N SER A 169 2.48 -15.93 -20.42
CA SER A 169 2.70 -17.26 -20.98
C SER A 169 1.77 -18.32 -20.41
N GLY A 170 1.15 -18.03 -19.25
CA GLY A 170 0.30 -18.96 -18.49
C GLY A 170 1.09 -19.87 -17.56
N ASP A 171 2.35 -19.56 -17.32
CA ASP A 171 3.26 -20.33 -16.47
C ASP A 171 3.01 -19.99 -14.99
N ARG A 172 2.08 -20.72 -14.38
CA ARG A 172 1.71 -20.51 -12.97
C ARG A 172 2.83 -20.91 -12.02
N ASP A 173 3.65 -21.89 -12.37
CA ASP A 173 4.75 -22.36 -11.54
C ASP A 173 5.87 -21.31 -11.50
N GLU A 174 6.21 -20.72 -12.65
CA GLU A 174 7.15 -19.60 -12.70
C GLU A 174 6.59 -18.35 -12.02
N ALA A 175 5.30 -18.02 -12.22
CA ALA A 175 4.68 -16.89 -11.51
C ALA A 175 4.73 -17.08 -9.99
N TRP A 176 4.43 -18.28 -9.49
CA TRP A 176 4.54 -18.64 -8.09
C TRP A 176 5.99 -18.52 -7.58
N HIS A 177 6.96 -19.00 -8.37
CA HIS A 177 8.38 -18.92 -8.04
C HIS A 177 8.85 -17.46 -7.96
N GLU A 178 8.47 -16.62 -8.92
CA GLU A 178 8.81 -15.19 -8.94
C GLU A 178 8.23 -14.45 -7.72
N ILE A 179 6.96 -14.69 -7.38
CA ILE A 179 6.33 -14.11 -6.19
C ILE A 179 7.02 -14.60 -4.92
N ARG A 180 7.40 -15.87 -4.82
CA ARG A 180 7.90 -16.44 -3.57
C ARG A 180 9.38 -16.20 -3.30
N TYR A 181 10.20 -16.17 -4.34
CA TYR A 181 11.66 -16.18 -4.19
C TYR A 181 12.33 -14.93 -4.75
N ASN A 182 11.87 -14.43 -5.90
CA ASN A 182 12.52 -13.31 -6.58
C ASN A 182 11.98 -11.93 -6.16
N SER A 183 10.76 -11.87 -5.62
CA SER A 183 10.22 -10.67 -4.95
C SER A 183 10.84 -10.37 -3.57
N ASN A 184 11.84 -11.15 -3.14
CA ASN A 184 12.50 -11.05 -1.83
C ASN A 184 13.92 -10.46 -1.90
N ASN A 185 14.27 -9.79 -3.00
CA ASN A 185 15.61 -9.23 -3.26
C ASN A 185 16.74 -10.27 -3.08
N GLY A 186 16.50 -11.51 -3.52
CA GLY A 186 17.43 -12.63 -3.31
C GLY A 186 17.57 -13.02 -1.83
N GLY A 187 16.70 -13.90 -1.34
CA GLY A 187 16.93 -14.61 -0.07
C GLY A 187 16.64 -13.85 1.23
N SER A 188 15.70 -12.90 1.25
CA SER A 188 15.34 -12.22 2.51
C SER A 188 14.86 -13.18 3.61
N ARG A 189 15.67 -13.31 4.67
CA ARG A 189 15.47 -14.10 5.90
C ARG A 189 14.36 -13.57 6.83
N CYS A 190 13.59 -12.56 6.40
CA CYS A 190 12.50 -12.01 7.19
C CYS A 190 11.28 -12.94 7.12
N LYS A 191 10.99 -13.62 8.24
CA LYS A 191 9.82 -14.53 8.36
C LYS A 191 8.51 -13.84 7.96
N GLY A 192 8.35 -12.54 8.22
CA GLY A 192 7.17 -11.76 7.85
C GLY A 192 6.95 -11.65 6.33
N LEU A 193 8.00 -11.29 5.58
CA LEU A 193 7.94 -11.18 4.12
C LEU A 193 7.74 -12.56 3.46
N ALA A 194 8.43 -13.59 3.93
CA ALA A 194 8.25 -14.96 3.43
C ALA A 194 6.83 -15.50 3.68
N ASN A 195 6.24 -15.24 4.86
CA ASN A 195 4.86 -15.61 5.18
C ASN A 195 3.84 -14.83 4.32
N ARG A 196 4.12 -13.58 4.00
CA ARG A 196 3.31 -12.78 3.07
C ARG A 196 3.33 -13.39 1.66
N ARG A 197 4.52 -13.72 1.13
CA ARG A 197 4.63 -14.35 -0.20
C ARG A 197 3.97 -15.71 -0.29
N TYR A 198 4.00 -16.51 0.78
CA TYR A 198 3.26 -17.77 0.84
C TYR A 198 1.74 -17.58 0.64
N ARG A 199 1.18 -16.45 1.09
CA ARG A 199 -0.27 -16.16 0.97
C ARG A 199 -0.64 -15.52 -0.36
N GLU A 200 0.32 -14.83 -0.99
CA GLU A 200 0.15 -14.23 -2.31
C GLU A 200 0.27 -15.25 -3.45
N SER A 201 0.94 -16.39 -3.23
CA SER A 201 1.27 -17.39 -4.25
C SER A 201 0.26 -18.53 -4.33
#